data_AF-A0AA42VBZ0-F1
#
_entry.id   AF-A0AA42VBZ0-F1
#
_cell.length_a   1.000
_cell.length_b   1.000
_cell.length_c   1.000
_cell.angle_alpha   90.00
_cell.angle_beta   90.00
_cell.angle_gamma   90.00
#
_symmetry.space_group_name_H-M   'P 1'
#
loop_
_entity.id
_entity.type
_entity.pdbx_description
1 polymer ?
#
loop_
_entity_poly.entity_id
_entity_poly.type
_entity_poly.pdbx_seq_one_letter_code
_entity_poly.pdbx_strand_id
1 'polypeptide(L)'
;MAYSHVPRKDVLQIWCRYLASMGMTAVVLAPELEQGAVGSRLYPSVGELARLLGNYQQYLCARLSGSRQQRPTLTQYHNLLVRHSLLILHLSTAARPVTEMYGRRGDYCLISRFIRLTDKEGRSVSSARLVPLSALAVQQLQAWERYLTYLACQREPLLAPLVSAAEQALSGAGALLFWAVEAKDGSLEGTEIVTPNSMMRQFENLLPLAPNWHRHSVRSHLLEQGVATEFIDALLGHEEMGTEFTNQYSSAALSDLFTLTDVLDKWHQTLGLKVMGEWTIH
;
A
#
# COMPACT_ATOMS: atom_id res chain seq x y z
N MET A 1 -0.06 -17.71 -9.01
CA MET A 1 1.42 -17.67 -9.17
C MET A 1 2.00 -16.38 -9.76
N ALA A 2 1.23 -15.48 -10.40
CA ALA A 2 1.83 -14.34 -11.14
C ALA A 2 2.55 -13.26 -10.30
N TYR A 3 2.35 -13.23 -8.98
CA TYR A 3 2.82 -12.13 -8.13
C TYR A 3 3.99 -12.46 -7.20
N SER A 4 4.36 -13.73 -7.08
CA SER A 4 5.29 -14.20 -6.05
C SER A 4 6.72 -14.34 -6.57
N HIS A 5 7.70 -13.85 -5.85
CA HIS A 5 9.10 -14.20 -6.05
C HIS A 5 9.44 -15.39 -5.15
N VAL A 6 9.66 -16.57 -5.73
CA VAL A 6 9.94 -17.80 -4.97
C VAL A 6 11.34 -18.29 -5.31
N PRO A 7 12.21 -18.54 -4.32
CA PRO A 7 13.52 -19.13 -4.56
C PRO A 7 13.38 -20.44 -5.33
N ARG A 8 14.17 -20.62 -6.39
CA ARG A 8 14.05 -21.79 -7.27
C ARG A 8 14.29 -23.10 -6.50
N LYS A 9 15.21 -23.09 -5.53
CA LYS A 9 15.46 -24.21 -4.60
C LYS A 9 14.18 -24.69 -3.89
N ASP A 10 13.27 -23.79 -3.48
CA ASP A 10 12.09 -24.15 -2.69
C ASP A 10 11.05 -24.85 -3.59
N VAL A 11 10.91 -24.38 -4.83
CA VAL A 11 10.08 -25.03 -5.86
C VAL A 11 10.61 -26.43 -6.16
N LEU A 12 11.92 -26.56 -6.31
CA LEU A 12 12.57 -27.84 -6.57
C LEU A 12 12.42 -28.81 -5.39
N GLN A 13 12.51 -28.32 -4.14
CA GLN A 13 12.27 -29.13 -2.94
C GLN A 13 10.83 -29.62 -2.85
N ILE A 14 9.83 -28.79 -3.20
CA ILE A 14 8.43 -29.21 -3.25
C ILE A 14 8.24 -30.28 -4.33
N TRP A 15 8.81 -30.07 -5.52
CA TRP A 15 8.76 -31.04 -6.62
C TRP A 15 9.40 -32.38 -6.24
N CYS A 16 10.57 -32.36 -5.60
CA CYS A 16 11.24 -33.57 -5.12
C CYS A 16 10.41 -34.31 -4.06
N ARG A 17 9.77 -33.59 -3.12
CA ARG A 17 8.84 -34.20 -2.15
C ARG A 17 7.64 -34.84 -2.83
N TYR A 18 7.08 -34.19 -3.86
CA TYR A 18 5.98 -34.74 -4.65
C TYR A 18 6.39 -36.01 -5.41
N LEU A 19 7.55 -36.00 -6.08
CA LEU A 19 8.09 -37.20 -6.74
C LEU A 19 8.30 -38.36 -5.75
N ALA A 20 8.87 -38.07 -4.59
CA ALA A 20 9.07 -39.07 -3.53
C ALA A 20 7.72 -39.64 -3.05
N SER A 21 6.68 -38.81 -2.92
CA SER A 21 5.33 -39.27 -2.54
C SER A 21 4.69 -40.21 -3.57
N MET A 22 5.11 -40.13 -4.83
CA MET A 22 4.70 -41.03 -5.91
C MET A 22 5.62 -42.26 -6.06
N GLY A 23 6.58 -42.46 -5.15
CA GLY A 23 7.56 -43.55 -5.23
C GLY A 23 8.62 -43.37 -6.32
N MET A 24 8.74 -42.17 -6.89
CA MET A 24 9.75 -41.87 -7.91
C MET A 24 11.05 -41.39 -7.25
N THR A 25 12.19 -41.80 -7.80
CA THR A 25 13.49 -41.32 -7.35
C THR A 25 13.64 -39.84 -7.68
N ALA A 26 13.88 -39.02 -6.66
CA ALA A 26 14.15 -37.59 -6.87
C ALA A 26 15.39 -37.42 -7.75
N VAL A 27 15.28 -36.62 -8.81
CA VAL A 27 16.41 -36.27 -9.67
C VAL A 27 17.37 -35.40 -8.88
N VAL A 28 18.65 -35.79 -8.81
CA VAL A 28 19.71 -34.92 -8.27
C VAL A 28 19.88 -33.76 -9.23
N LEU A 29 19.46 -32.58 -8.81
CA LEU A 29 19.54 -31.37 -9.62
C LEU A 29 20.95 -30.77 -9.49
N ALA A 30 21.47 -30.27 -10.60
CA ALA A 30 22.76 -29.58 -10.61
C ALA A 30 22.68 -28.31 -9.72
N PRO A 31 23.74 -27.94 -8.98
CA PRO A 31 23.73 -26.78 -8.08
C PRO A 31 23.38 -25.46 -8.78
N GLU A 32 23.68 -25.32 -10.08
CA GLU A 32 23.33 -24.12 -10.83
C GLU A 32 21.82 -23.96 -11.05
N LEU A 33 21.07 -25.07 -11.04
CA LEU A 33 19.61 -25.07 -11.14
C LEU A 33 18.93 -24.67 -9.83
N GLU A 34 19.64 -24.63 -8.69
CA GLU A 34 19.08 -24.14 -7.42
C GLU A 34 19.16 -22.61 -7.29
N GLN A 35 20.00 -21.97 -8.12
CA GLN A 35 20.23 -20.52 -8.06
C GLN A 35 19.12 -19.73 -8.77
N GLY A 36 18.79 -18.57 -8.19
CA GLY A 36 17.79 -17.64 -8.69
C GLY A 36 16.38 -17.86 -8.14
N ALA A 37 15.41 -17.22 -8.77
CA ALA A 37 14.00 -17.27 -8.37
C ALA A 37 13.07 -17.46 -9.56
N VAL A 38 11.87 -17.95 -9.28
CA VAL A 38 10.79 -18.15 -10.25
C VAL A 38 9.62 -17.24 -9.85
N GLY A 39 8.95 -16.67 -10.85
CA GLY A 39 7.80 -15.80 -10.66
C GLY A 39 8.12 -14.32 -10.85
N SER A 40 7.67 -13.47 -9.92
CA SER A 40 7.74 -12.01 -10.03
C SER A 40 9.17 -11.49 -10.07
N ARG A 41 9.49 -10.70 -11.11
CA ARG A 41 10.76 -9.92 -11.19
C ARG A 41 10.66 -8.56 -10.50
N LEU A 42 9.51 -8.23 -9.94
CA LEU A 42 9.21 -6.94 -9.30
C LEU A 42 9.41 -6.99 -7.77
N TYR A 43 10.27 -7.90 -7.28
CA TYR A 43 10.60 -8.02 -5.87
C TYR A 43 12.09 -7.71 -5.63
N PRO A 44 12.43 -6.47 -5.25
CA PRO A 44 13.77 -6.19 -4.73
C PRO A 44 13.98 -6.97 -3.42
N SER A 45 15.23 -7.34 -3.12
CA SER A 45 15.51 -7.95 -1.82
C SER A 45 15.10 -7.01 -0.68
N VAL A 46 14.74 -7.56 0.48
CA VAL A 46 14.29 -6.74 1.63
C VAL A 46 15.31 -5.65 1.98
N GLY A 47 16.62 -5.95 1.92
CA GLY A 47 17.67 -4.98 2.17
C GLY A 47 17.75 -3.86 1.13
N GLU A 48 17.59 -4.18 -0.16
CA GLU A 48 17.55 -3.17 -1.23
C GLU A 48 16.30 -2.30 -1.14
N LEU A 49 15.15 -2.92 -0.84
CA LEU A 49 13.90 -2.20 -0.65
C LEU A 49 13.99 -1.26 0.56
N ALA A 50 14.52 -1.72 1.69
CA ALA A 50 14.74 -0.90 2.88
C ALA A 50 15.65 0.30 2.57
N ARG A 51 16.74 0.09 1.81
CA ARG A 51 17.65 1.18 1.39
C ARG A 51 16.94 2.18 0.47
N LEU A 52 16.17 1.69 -0.51
CA LEU A 52 15.42 2.54 -1.44
C LEU A 52 14.39 3.39 -0.70
N LEU A 53 13.61 2.78 0.19
CA LEU A 53 12.60 3.48 0.99
C LEU A 53 13.25 4.40 2.03
N GLY A 54 14.40 4.05 2.58
CA GLY A 54 15.23 4.91 3.42
C GLY A 54 15.66 6.17 2.69
N ASN A 55 16.21 6.04 1.48
CA ASN A 55 16.59 7.18 0.62
C ASN A 55 15.37 8.05 0.27
N TYR A 56 14.23 7.42 -0.05
CA TYR A 56 12.98 8.13 -0.30
C TYR A 56 12.54 8.95 0.91
N GLN A 57 12.49 8.35 2.10
CA GLN A 57 12.11 9.06 3.33
C GLN A 57 13.12 10.17 3.67
N GLN A 58 14.42 9.96 3.45
CA GLN A 58 15.44 10.98 3.65
C GLN A 58 15.28 12.17 2.68
N TYR A 59 14.93 11.90 1.42
CA TYR A 59 14.62 12.94 0.45
C TYR A 59 13.41 13.78 0.90
N LEU A 60 12.36 13.10 1.38
CA LEU A 60 11.20 13.79 1.96
C LEU A 60 11.62 14.62 3.19
N CYS A 61 12.50 14.09 4.05
CA CYS A 61 13.03 14.85 5.19
C CYS A 61 13.65 16.15 4.77
N ALA A 62 14.59 16.05 3.81
CA ALA A 62 15.41 17.18 3.42
C ALA A 62 14.54 18.31 2.85
N ARG A 63 13.46 17.96 2.13
CA ARG A 63 12.50 18.94 1.63
C ARG A 63 11.67 19.58 2.73
N LEU A 64 11.21 18.82 3.71
CA LEU A 64 10.38 19.35 4.80
C LEU A 64 11.18 20.20 5.80
N SER A 65 12.42 19.82 6.09
CA SER A 65 13.28 20.46 7.10
C SER A 65 14.20 21.57 6.54
N GLY A 66 14.03 21.95 5.27
CA GLY A 66 14.84 22.99 4.62
C GLY A 66 14.71 24.38 5.25
N SER A 67 15.61 25.29 4.87
CA SER A 67 15.53 26.71 5.27
C SER A 67 14.18 27.32 4.86
N ARG A 68 13.75 28.43 5.49
CA ARG A 68 12.43 29.04 5.23
C ARG A 68 12.14 29.32 3.75
N GLN A 69 13.18 29.56 2.94
CA GLN A 69 13.07 29.77 1.48
C GLN A 69 12.98 28.46 0.66
N GLN A 70 13.33 27.32 1.26
CA GLN A 70 13.33 25.98 0.65
C GLN A 70 12.18 25.10 1.16
N ARG A 71 11.39 25.58 2.13
CA ARG A 71 10.22 24.86 2.64
C ARG A 71 9.16 24.76 1.54
N PRO A 72 8.50 23.60 1.40
CA PRO A 72 7.47 23.41 0.41
C PRO A 72 6.27 24.32 0.69
N THR A 73 5.60 24.76 -0.37
CA THR A 73 4.26 25.34 -0.25
C THR A 73 3.30 24.32 0.37
N LEU A 74 2.15 24.76 0.90
CA LEU A 74 1.17 23.84 1.46
C LEU A 74 0.69 22.81 0.41
N THR A 75 0.59 23.23 -0.86
CA THR A 75 0.28 22.39 -2.03
C THR A 75 1.33 21.29 -2.23
N GLN A 76 2.62 21.64 -2.17
CA GLN A 76 3.70 20.67 -2.27
C GLN A 76 3.73 19.73 -1.07
N TYR A 77 3.55 20.26 0.14
CA TYR A 77 3.44 19.47 1.36
C TYR A 77 2.31 18.45 1.27
N HIS A 78 1.13 18.88 0.81
CA HIS A 78 -0.03 18.03 0.57
C HIS A 78 0.32 16.84 -0.31
N ASN A 79 0.90 17.10 -1.48
CA ASN A 79 1.29 16.06 -2.43
C ASN A 79 2.36 15.11 -1.87
N LEU A 80 3.32 15.61 -1.08
CA LEU A 80 4.30 14.75 -0.41
C LEU A 80 3.63 13.81 0.60
N LEU A 81 2.67 14.33 1.38
CA LEU A 81 1.93 13.54 2.37
C LEU A 81 0.99 12.51 1.72
N VAL A 82 0.36 12.85 0.59
CA VAL A 82 -0.47 11.91 -0.18
C VAL A 82 0.40 10.77 -0.72
N ARG A 83 1.57 11.05 -1.31
CA ARG A 83 2.52 10.01 -1.76
C ARG A 83 2.92 9.09 -0.61
N HIS A 84 3.29 9.65 0.53
CA HIS A 84 3.72 8.85 1.67
C HIS A 84 2.59 8.01 2.27
N SER A 85 1.38 8.58 2.32
CA SER A 85 0.17 7.85 2.74
C SER A 85 -0.11 6.68 1.78
N LEU A 86 -0.05 6.90 0.47
CA LEU A 86 -0.19 5.85 -0.53
C LEU A 86 0.87 4.75 -0.36
N LEU A 87 2.14 5.11 -0.14
CA LEU A 87 3.22 4.15 0.09
C LEU A 87 2.92 3.23 1.28
N ILE A 88 2.60 3.81 2.46
CA ILE A 88 2.31 3.03 3.66
C ILE A 88 1.07 2.16 3.45
N LEU A 89 -0.02 2.72 2.93
CA LEU A 89 -1.25 1.98 2.71
C LEU A 89 -1.04 0.84 1.70
N HIS A 90 -0.27 1.07 0.64
CA HIS A 90 0.02 0.04 -0.37
C HIS A 90 0.82 -1.13 0.19
N LEU A 91 1.83 -0.84 1.02
CA LEU A 91 2.63 -1.86 1.70
C LEU A 91 1.90 -2.52 2.88
N SER A 92 0.77 -1.95 3.32
CA SER A 92 -0.04 -2.52 4.41
C SER A 92 -1.24 -3.32 3.92
N THR A 93 -1.76 -3.02 2.73
CA THR A 93 -3.05 -3.57 2.25
C THR A 93 -2.95 -4.31 0.93
N ALA A 94 -1.84 -4.18 0.20
CA ALA A 94 -1.67 -4.70 -1.16
C ALA A 94 -2.82 -4.30 -2.12
N ALA A 95 -3.45 -3.14 -1.88
CA ALA A 95 -4.54 -2.61 -2.68
C ALA A 95 -4.12 -2.46 -4.14
N ARG A 96 -5.05 -2.78 -5.07
CA ARG A 96 -4.83 -2.56 -6.49
C ARG A 96 -4.81 -1.05 -6.77
N PRO A 97 -3.88 -0.54 -7.58
CA PRO A 97 -3.93 0.82 -8.06
C PRO A 97 -5.09 0.92 -9.05
N VAL A 98 -6.21 1.43 -8.58
CA VAL A 98 -7.41 1.78 -9.35
C VAL A 98 -7.77 3.23 -9.07
N THR A 99 -8.67 3.80 -9.87
CA THR A 99 -9.21 5.13 -9.60
C THR A 99 -9.95 5.14 -8.26
N GLU A 100 -9.77 6.20 -7.48
CA GLU A 100 -10.35 6.34 -6.13
C GLU A 100 -9.98 5.16 -5.20
N MET A 101 -8.75 4.63 -5.34
CA MET A 101 -8.24 3.64 -4.39
C MET A 101 -8.32 4.16 -2.95
N TYR A 102 -8.66 3.26 -2.02
CA TYR A 102 -8.97 3.54 -0.61
C TYR A 102 -10.29 4.30 -0.35
N GLY A 103 -11.04 4.66 -1.41
CA GLY A 103 -12.43 5.10 -1.31
C GLY A 103 -12.62 6.38 -0.50
N ARG A 104 -13.55 6.33 0.45
CA ARG A 104 -14.06 7.44 1.26
C ARG A 104 -13.70 7.26 2.73
N ARG A 105 -13.89 8.30 3.53
CA ARG A 105 -13.68 8.22 4.99
C ARG A 105 -14.47 7.09 5.66
N GLY A 106 -15.69 6.82 5.20
CA GLY A 106 -16.54 5.76 5.75
C GLY A 106 -16.07 4.34 5.42
N ASP A 107 -15.08 4.15 4.54
CA ASP A 107 -14.59 2.83 4.16
C ASP A 107 -13.66 2.21 5.20
N TYR A 108 -13.16 2.97 6.18
CA TYR A 108 -12.32 2.42 7.25
C TYR A 108 -12.76 2.81 8.65
N CYS A 109 -12.42 1.93 9.58
CA CYS A 109 -12.58 2.15 11.01
C CYS A 109 -11.26 1.91 11.71
N LEU A 110 -10.73 2.95 12.37
CA LEU A 110 -9.44 2.90 13.08
C LEU A 110 -9.53 2.11 14.39
N ILE A 111 -10.72 1.99 14.98
CA ILE A 111 -10.95 1.22 16.21
C ILE A 111 -10.93 -0.28 15.90
N SER A 112 -11.73 -0.71 14.91
CA SER A 112 -11.72 -2.11 14.48
C SER A 112 -10.52 -2.46 13.59
N ARG A 113 -9.75 -1.45 13.14
CA ARG A 113 -8.59 -1.58 12.25
C ARG A 113 -8.90 -2.33 10.96
N PHE A 114 -10.01 -2.00 10.31
CA PHE A 114 -10.32 -2.53 8.98
C PHE A 114 -10.55 -1.41 7.98
N ILE A 115 -10.23 -1.69 6.71
CA ILE A 115 -10.61 -0.90 5.55
C ILE A 115 -11.33 -1.77 4.53
N ARG A 116 -12.42 -1.24 3.96
CA ARG A 116 -13.14 -1.82 2.83
C ARG A 116 -12.48 -1.35 1.54
N LEU A 117 -12.08 -2.30 0.70
CA LEU A 117 -11.50 -2.02 -0.62
C LEU A 117 -12.41 -2.56 -1.71
N THR A 118 -12.71 -1.74 -2.71
CA THR A 118 -13.51 -2.09 -3.89
C THR A 118 -12.62 -2.09 -5.13
N ASP A 119 -12.54 -3.23 -5.83
CA ASP A 119 -11.60 -3.37 -6.96
C ASP A 119 -12.23 -3.04 -8.33
N LYS A 120 -13.56 -3.02 -8.44
CA LYS A 120 -14.29 -2.83 -9.72
C LYS A 120 -15.69 -2.24 -9.49
N GLU A 121 -15.92 -1.02 -9.94
CA GLU A 121 -17.28 -0.41 -9.93
C GLU A 121 -18.15 -0.80 -11.14
N GLY A 122 -17.61 -1.60 -12.09
CA GLY A 122 -18.27 -1.88 -13.38
C GLY A 122 -18.96 -3.24 -13.54
N ARG A 123 -19.15 -4.05 -12.49
CA ARG A 123 -19.88 -5.34 -12.56
C ARG A 123 -21.01 -5.38 -11.54
N SER A 124 -22.08 -6.09 -11.87
CA SER A 124 -23.33 -6.24 -11.09
C SER A 124 -23.16 -6.84 -9.68
N VAL A 125 -21.95 -7.25 -9.31
CA VAL A 125 -21.60 -7.69 -7.96
C VAL A 125 -20.30 -6.99 -7.57
N SER A 126 -20.39 -6.08 -6.60
CA SER A 126 -19.22 -5.41 -6.01
C SER A 126 -18.37 -6.45 -5.27
N SER A 127 -17.16 -6.73 -5.75
CA SER A 127 -16.18 -7.54 -5.03
C SER A 127 -15.45 -6.66 -4.01
N ALA A 128 -16.19 -6.18 -3.02
CA ALA A 128 -15.61 -5.48 -1.88
C ALA A 128 -14.96 -6.50 -0.94
N ARG A 129 -13.80 -6.17 -0.38
CA ARG A 129 -13.14 -6.97 0.65
C ARG A 129 -12.81 -6.14 1.87
N LEU A 130 -12.83 -6.76 3.04
CA LEU A 130 -12.33 -6.17 4.28
C LEU A 130 -10.87 -6.56 4.46
N VAL A 131 -10.01 -5.56 4.58
CA VAL A 131 -8.57 -5.73 4.78
C VAL A 131 -8.20 -5.19 6.17
N PRO A 132 -7.50 -5.97 7.00
CA PRO A 132 -7.02 -5.47 8.28
C PRO A 132 -5.91 -4.43 8.07
N LEU A 133 -5.90 -3.41 8.92
CA LEU A 133 -4.92 -2.33 8.90
C LEU A 133 -3.79 -2.65 9.90
N SER A 134 -2.55 -2.56 9.42
CA SER A 134 -1.35 -2.62 10.26
C SER A 134 -1.30 -1.44 11.24
N ALA A 135 -0.52 -1.56 12.32
CA ALA A 135 -0.36 -0.46 13.27
C ALA A 135 0.17 0.80 12.56
N LEU A 136 1.12 0.64 11.63
CA LEU A 136 1.65 1.75 10.84
C LEU A 136 0.57 2.43 9.96
N ALA A 137 -0.28 1.64 9.30
CA ALA A 137 -1.37 2.17 8.48
C ALA A 137 -2.38 2.97 9.32
N VAL A 138 -2.74 2.47 10.51
CA VAL A 138 -3.62 3.17 11.46
C VAL A 138 -3.02 4.51 11.85
N GLN A 139 -1.74 4.53 12.25
CA GLN A 139 -1.06 5.77 12.63
C GLN A 139 -0.97 6.77 11.47
N GLN A 140 -0.72 6.30 10.25
CA GLN A 140 -0.68 7.15 9.06
C GLN A 140 -2.07 7.73 8.72
N LEU A 141 -3.14 6.95 8.83
CA LEU A 141 -4.51 7.44 8.62
C LEU A 141 -4.91 8.46 9.70
N GLN A 142 -4.52 8.24 10.96
CA GLN A 142 -4.71 9.23 12.02
C GLN A 142 -3.95 10.54 11.74
N ALA A 143 -2.72 10.45 11.26
CA ALA A 143 -1.94 11.62 10.83
C ALA A 143 -2.61 12.35 9.66
N TRP A 144 -3.12 11.60 8.69
CA TRP A 144 -3.86 12.14 7.54
C TRP A 144 -5.13 12.88 7.98
N GLU A 145 -5.94 12.30 8.88
CA GLU A 145 -7.14 12.96 9.40
C GLU A 145 -6.82 14.26 10.15
N ARG A 146 -5.77 14.26 10.97
CA ARG A 146 -5.31 15.49 11.67
C ARG A 146 -4.88 16.56 10.66
N TYR A 147 -4.15 16.16 9.62
CA TYR A 147 -3.74 17.08 8.57
C TYR A 147 -4.94 17.62 7.76
N LEU A 148 -5.90 16.79 7.38
CA LEU A 148 -7.11 17.24 6.70
C LEU A 148 -7.91 18.22 7.57
N THR A 149 -7.99 17.97 8.87
CA THR A 149 -8.65 18.87 9.83
C THR A 149 -7.94 20.23 9.88
N TYR A 150 -6.61 20.24 9.91
CA TYR A 150 -5.80 21.45 9.79
C TYR A 150 -6.05 22.17 8.46
N LEU A 151 -6.11 21.43 7.35
CA LEU A 151 -6.32 21.98 6.01
C LEU A 151 -7.72 22.62 5.88
N ALA A 152 -8.76 21.99 6.42
CA ALA A 152 -10.13 22.53 6.45
C ALA A 152 -10.25 23.84 7.28
N CYS A 153 -9.33 24.06 8.21
CA CYS A 153 -9.29 25.28 9.01
C CYS A 153 -8.54 26.45 8.34
N GLN A 154 -7.92 26.25 7.18
CA GLN A 154 -7.25 27.34 6.45
C GLN A 154 -8.27 28.36 5.95
N ARG A 155 -7.84 29.63 5.86
CA ARG A 155 -8.68 30.76 5.44
C ARG A 155 -8.13 31.53 4.25
N GLU A 156 -6.97 31.15 3.74
CA GLU A 156 -6.38 31.78 2.56
C GLU A 156 -7.23 31.46 1.31
N PRO A 157 -7.73 32.46 0.57
CA PRO A 157 -8.58 32.22 -0.61
C PRO A 157 -7.90 31.36 -1.68
N LEU A 158 -6.58 31.48 -1.81
CA LEU A 158 -5.77 30.69 -2.75
C LEU A 158 -5.76 29.19 -2.43
N LEU A 159 -6.13 28.79 -1.21
CA LEU A 159 -6.22 27.40 -0.78
C LEU A 159 -7.64 26.84 -0.84
N ALA A 160 -8.64 27.63 -1.26
CA ALA A 160 -10.04 27.22 -1.23
C ALA A 160 -10.33 25.86 -1.90
N PRO A 161 -9.71 25.48 -3.04
CA PRO A 161 -9.89 24.13 -3.60
C PRO A 161 -9.41 23.01 -2.67
N LEU A 162 -8.25 23.19 -2.01
CA LEU A 162 -7.71 22.23 -1.05
C LEU A 162 -8.56 22.13 0.22
N VAL A 163 -9.03 23.28 0.73
CA VAL A 163 -9.93 23.35 1.89
C VAL A 163 -11.21 22.57 1.61
N SER A 164 -11.86 22.84 0.48
CA SER A 164 -13.10 22.18 0.07
C SER A 164 -12.91 20.67 -0.10
N ALA A 165 -11.82 20.24 -0.76
CA ALA A 165 -11.51 18.82 -0.90
C ALA A 165 -11.26 18.13 0.45
N ALA A 166 -10.61 18.82 1.40
CA ALA A 166 -10.37 18.29 2.74
C ALA A 166 -11.68 18.10 3.53
N GLU A 167 -12.59 19.07 3.48
CA GLU A 167 -13.92 18.97 4.11
C GLU A 167 -14.76 17.83 3.50
N GLN A 168 -14.71 17.67 2.17
CA GLN A 168 -15.37 16.57 1.47
C GLN A 168 -14.77 15.22 1.85
N ALA A 169 -13.44 15.12 1.94
CA ALA A 169 -12.77 13.89 2.36
C ALA A 169 -13.14 13.51 3.81
N LEU A 170 -13.12 14.47 4.74
CA LEU A 170 -13.48 14.25 6.16
C LEU A 170 -14.95 13.84 6.35
N SER A 171 -15.87 14.46 5.60
CA SER A 171 -17.30 14.11 5.64
C SER A 171 -17.64 12.82 4.88
N GLY A 172 -16.70 12.27 4.11
CA GLY A 172 -16.92 11.11 3.22
C GLY A 172 -17.62 11.46 1.90
N ALA A 173 -17.96 12.73 1.68
CA ALA A 173 -18.57 13.23 0.45
C ALA A 173 -17.62 13.25 -0.75
N GLY A 174 -16.31 13.23 -0.53
CA GLY A 174 -15.26 13.17 -1.56
C GLY A 174 -14.22 12.08 -1.30
N ALA A 175 -13.32 11.87 -2.27
CA ALA A 175 -12.25 10.88 -2.19
C ALA A 175 -11.36 11.09 -0.95
N LEU A 176 -10.97 10.01 -0.30
CA LEU A 176 -10.13 10.06 0.91
C LEU A 176 -8.75 10.68 0.63
N LEU A 177 -8.17 10.35 -0.52
CA LEU A 177 -6.89 10.85 -1.02
C LEU A 177 -7.12 11.55 -2.34
N PHE A 178 -6.46 12.69 -2.53
CA PHE A 178 -6.52 13.52 -3.71
C PHE A 178 -5.18 14.23 -3.91
N TRP A 179 -4.88 14.66 -5.13
CA TRP A 179 -3.70 15.47 -5.41
C TRP A 179 -4.08 16.93 -5.50
N ALA A 180 -3.16 17.79 -5.12
CA ALA A 180 -3.19 19.21 -5.43
C ALA A 180 -2.57 19.42 -6.83
N VAL A 181 -3.27 20.15 -7.70
CA VAL A 181 -2.83 20.45 -9.06
C VAL A 181 -2.19 21.84 -9.07
N GLU A 182 -0.94 21.91 -9.49
CA GLU A 182 -0.19 23.16 -9.63
C GLU A 182 -0.23 23.67 -11.07
N ALA A 183 -0.53 24.95 -11.24
CA ALA A 183 -0.38 25.65 -12.49
C ALA A 183 1.11 25.87 -12.82
N LYS A 184 1.40 26.34 -14.04
CA LYS A 184 2.79 26.58 -14.51
C LYS A 184 3.56 27.59 -13.67
N ASP A 185 2.87 28.51 -13.02
CA ASP A 185 3.46 29.51 -12.13
C ASP A 185 3.60 29.03 -10.67
N GLY A 186 3.23 27.77 -10.39
CA GLY A 186 3.29 27.15 -9.05
C GLY A 186 2.09 27.46 -8.17
N SER A 187 1.08 28.19 -8.66
CA SER A 187 -0.16 28.44 -7.94
C SER A 187 -1.07 27.19 -7.92
N LEU A 188 -1.93 27.09 -6.91
CA LEU A 188 -2.92 26.01 -6.82
C LEU A 188 -4.02 26.25 -7.88
N GLU A 189 -4.14 25.35 -8.85
CA GLU A 189 -5.17 25.38 -9.88
C GLU A 189 -6.44 24.64 -9.44
N GLY A 190 -6.27 23.56 -8.67
CA GLY A 190 -7.39 22.74 -8.21
C GLY A 190 -6.92 21.44 -7.57
N THR A 191 -7.80 20.43 -7.58
CA THR A 191 -7.51 19.09 -7.05
C THR A 191 -7.92 18.02 -8.06
N GLU A 192 -7.17 16.93 -8.12
CA GLU A 192 -7.50 15.75 -8.91
C GLU A 192 -7.63 14.50 -8.02
N ILE A 193 -8.52 13.58 -8.38
CA ILE A 193 -8.62 12.29 -7.71
C ILE A 193 -7.39 11.43 -7.99
N VAL A 194 -7.05 10.55 -7.06
CA VAL A 194 -5.95 9.60 -7.28
C VAL A 194 -6.39 8.52 -8.27
N THR A 195 -5.73 8.52 -9.42
CA THR A 195 -5.79 7.48 -10.46
C THR A 195 -4.44 6.77 -10.60
N PRO A 196 -4.38 5.56 -11.20
CA PRO A 196 -3.11 4.87 -11.46
C PRO A 196 -2.12 5.72 -12.26
N ASN A 197 -2.63 6.48 -13.25
CA ASN A 197 -1.81 7.37 -14.08
C ASN A 197 -1.29 8.58 -13.29
N SER A 198 -2.14 9.21 -12.47
CA SER A 198 -1.70 10.32 -11.61
C SER A 198 -0.65 9.84 -10.60
N MET A 199 -0.84 8.65 -10.01
CA MET A 199 0.09 8.07 -9.06
C MET A 199 1.44 7.80 -9.70
N MET A 200 1.48 7.19 -10.89
CA MET A 200 2.73 6.97 -11.63
C MET A 200 3.49 8.29 -11.84
N ARG A 201 2.81 9.31 -12.35
CA ARG A 201 3.42 10.65 -12.57
C ARG A 201 4.02 11.24 -11.30
N GLN A 202 3.37 11.06 -10.16
CA GLN A 202 3.80 11.61 -8.88
C GLN A 202 4.96 10.83 -8.24
N PHE A 203 5.10 9.53 -8.54
CA PHE A 203 6.15 8.66 -7.98
C PHE A 203 7.38 8.48 -8.89
N GLU A 204 7.24 8.61 -10.22
CA GLU A 204 8.27 8.26 -11.21
C GLU A 204 9.66 8.85 -10.92
N ASN A 205 9.72 10.09 -10.43
CA ASN A 205 10.99 10.77 -10.13
C ASN A 205 11.70 10.30 -8.86
N LEU A 206 11.00 9.60 -7.96
CA LEU A 206 11.48 9.27 -6.61
C LEU A 206 11.52 7.76 -6.34
N LEU A 207 10.59 7.04 -6.93
CA LEU A 207 10.40 5.60 -6.81
C LEU A 207 9.93 5.09 -8.18
N PRO A 208 10.86 4.89 -9.15
CA PRO A 208 10.55 4.44 -10.51
C PRO A 208 10.21 2.95 -10.54
N LEU A 209 9.18 2.55 -9.80
CA LEU A 209 8.70 1.18 -9.68
C LEU A 209 7.39 1.00 -10.46
N ALA A 210 7.19 -0.18 -11.03
CA ALA A 210 5.97 -0.49 -11.78
C ALA A 210 4.72 -0.34 -10.89
N PRO A 211 3.55 0.09 -11.40
CA PRO A 211 2.39 0.48 -10.56
C PRO A 211 1.92 -0.53 -9.50
N ASN A 212 2.13 -1.83 -9.74
CA ASN A 212 1.71 -2.91 -8.85
C ASN A 212 2.84 -3.46 -7.97
N TRP A 213 4.03 -2.86 -7.98
CA TRP A 213 5.23 -3.38 -7.30
C TRP A 213 4.99 -3.70 -5.82
N HIS A 214 4.20 -2.89 -5.13
CA HIS A 214 3.88 -3.04 -3.72
C HIS A 214 3.09 -4.33 -3.48
N ARG A 215 2.14 -4.65 -4.37
CA ARG A 215 1.33 -5.87 -4.30
C ARG A 215 2.18 -7.12 -4.48
N HIS A 216 3.14 -7.07 -5.42
CA HIS A 216 4.13 -8.14 -5.59
C HIS A 216 5.01 -8.28 -4.36
N SER A 217 5.41 -7.16 -3.76
CA SER A 217 6.30 -7.15 -2.60
C SER A 217 5.64 -7.68 -1.34
N VAL A 218 4.42 -7.21 -1.03
CA VAL A 218 3.62 -7.73 0.08
C VAL A 218 3.37 -9.22 -0.08
N ARG A 219 2.95 -9.67 -1.27
CA ARG A 219 2.67 -11.09 -1.51
C ARG A 219 3.91 -11.96 -1.34
N SER A 220 5.05 -11.52 -1.90
CA SER A 220 6.30 -12.29 -1.83
C SER A 220 6.79 -12.37 -0.38
N HIS A 221 6.75 -11.25 0.35
CA HIS A 221 7.12 -11.24 1.75
C HIS A 221 6.25 -12.17 2.61
N LEU A 222 4.92 -12.09 2.48
CA LEU A 222 4.00 -12.95 3.26
C LEU A 222 4.24 -14.44 2.98
N LEU A 223 4.51 -14.81 1.73
CA LEU A 223 4.88 -16.18 1.38
C LEU A 223 6.21 -16.60 2.00
N GLU A 224 7.22 -15.75 1.95
CA GLU A 224 8.55 -16.01 2.55
C GLU A 224 8.44 -16.21 4.07
N GLN A 225 7.49 -15.55 4.72
CA GLN A 225 7.19 -15.74 6.15
C GLN A 225 6.30 -16.95 6.45
N GLY A 226 5.92 -17.74 5.44
CA GLY A 226 5.12 -18.96 5.61
C GLY A 226 3.65 -18.70 5.95
N VAL A 227 3.13 -17.51 5.66
CA VAL A 227 1.70 -17.22 5.86
C VAL A 227 0.86 -18.08 4.93
N ALA A 228 -0.22 -18.65 5.46
CA ALA A 228 -1.10 -19.53 4.71
C ALA A 228 -1.73 -18.79 3.52
N THR A 229 -1.81 -19.48 2.38
CA THR A 229 -2.16 -18.87 1.08
C THR A 229 -3.57 -18.29 1.07
N GLU A 230 -4.50 -18.87 1.80
CA GLU A 230 -5.87 -18.41 2.00
C GLU A 230 -5.94 -16.99 2.56
N PHE A 231 -5.08 -16.66 3.55
CA PHE A 231 -5.02 -15.30 4.10
C PHE A 231 -4.42 -14.32 3.09
N ILE A 232 -3.39 -14.76 2.36
CA ILE A 232 -2.76 -13.94 1.32
C ILE A 232 -3.75 -13.65 0.20
N ASP A 233 -4.53 -14.64 -0.22
CA ASP A 233 -5.50 -14.50 -1.30
C ASP A 233 -6.72 -13.69 -0.85
N ALA A 234 -7.14 -13.78 0.42
CA ALA A 234 -8.10 -12.85 1.05
C ALA A 234 -7.63 -11.39 1.02
N LEU A 235 -6.38 -11.13 1.43
CA LEU A 235 -5.77 -9.79 1.36
C LEU A 235 -5.78 -9.24 -0.08
N LEU A 236 -5.44 -10.10 -1.04
CA LEU A 236 -5.30 -9.73 -2.44
C LEU A 236 -6.65 -9.68 -3.19
N GLY A 237 -7.74 -10.20 -2.64
CA GLY A 237 -9.00 -10.34 -3.38
C GLY A 237 -8.89 -11.38 -4.51
N HIS A 238 -8.25 -12.51 -4.21
CA HIS A 238 -8.13 -13.70 -5.05
C HIS A 238 -8.78 -14.93 -4.41
N GLU A 239 -9.69 -14.73 -3.45
CA GLU A 239 -10.42 -15.83 -2.80
C GLU A 239 -11.17 -16.67 -3.83
N GLU A 240 -11.18 -17.99 -3.62
CA GLU A 240 -12.00 -18.91 -4.38
C GLU A 240 -13.43 -18.89 -3.85
N MET A 241 -14.41 -19.17 -4.72
CA MET A 241 -15.81 -19.23 -4.32
C MET A 241 -15.99 -20.21 -3.16
N GLY A 242 -16.57 -19.75 -2.04
CA GLY A 242 -16.78 -20.54 -0.84
C GLY A 242 -15.66 -20.47 0.20
N THR A 243 -14.57 -19.76 -0.09
CA THR A 243 -13.47 -19.49 0.87
C THR A 243 -13.45 -18.04 1.34
N GLU A 244 -14.45 -17.24 0.99
CA GLU A 244 -14.44 -15.82 1.31
C GLU A 244 -14.65 -15.55 2.80
N PHE A 245 -13.77 -14.76 3.42
CA PHE A 245 -13.85 -14.39 4.85
C PHE A 245 -15.04 -13.49 5.16
N THR A 246 -15.55 -12.76 4.18
CA THR A 246 -16.64 -11.78 4.35
C THR A 246 -18.02 -12.31 3.94
N ASN A 247 -18.10 -13.58 3.55
CA ASN A 247 -19.36 -14.22 3.20
C ASN A 247 -20.19 -14.54 4.46
N GLN A 248 -21.51 -14.38 4.39
CA GLN A 248 -22.44 -14.65 5.51
C GLN A 248 -22.40 -16.10 6.01
N TYR A 249 -21.92 -17.04 5.17
CA TYR A 249 -21.77 -18.46 5.52
C TYR A 249 -20.33 -18.83 5.89
N SER A 250 -19.42 -17.87 6.01
CA SER A 250 -18.04 -18.12 6.42
C SER A 250 -18.00 -18.49 7.90
N SER A 251 -17.28 -19.57 8.22
CA SER A 251 -16.97 -19.94 9.62
C SER A 251 -15.65 -19.34 10.10
N ALA A 252 -14.89 -18.69 9.21
CA ALA A 252 -13.62 -18.06 9.53
C ALA A 252 -13.85 -16.76 10.31
N ALA A 253 -13.04 -16.52 11.34
CA ALA A 253 -13.14 -15.28 12.10
C ALA A 253 -12.39 -14.16 11.37
N LEU A 254 -13.01 -12.99 11.21
CA LEU A 254 -12.32 -11.81 10.64
C LEU A 254 -11.07 -11.44 11.45
N SER A 255 -11.03 -11.79 12.74
CA SER A 255 -9.85 -11.60 13.58
C SER A 255 -8.63 -12.39 13.10
N ASP A 256 -8.82 -13.52 12.41
CA ASP A 256 -7.71 -14.36 11.95
C ASP A 256 -6.86 -13.62 10.90
N LEU A 257 -7.47 -12.67 10.17
CA LEU A 257 -6.79 -11.80 9.23
C LEU A 257 -5.72 -10.92 9.91
N PHE A 258 -5.80 -10.65 11.22
CA PHE A 258 -4.77 -9.87 11.92
C PHE A 258 -3.40 -10.56 11.95
N THR A 259 -3.33 -11.87 11.71
CA THR A 259 -2.06 -12.59 11.47
C THR A 259 -1.26 -11.94 10.34
N LEU A 260 -1.94 -11.43 9.30
CA LEU A 260 -1.30 -10.68 8.21
C LEU A 260 -0.66 -9.40 8.74
N THR A 261 -1.37 -8.66 9.58
CA THR A 261 -0.88 -7.37 10.08
C THR A 261 0.31 -7.52 11.01
N ASP A 262 0.37 -8.59 11.81
CA ASP A 262 1.51 -8.85 12.69
C ASP A 262 2.79 -9.12 11.91
N VAL A 263 2.68 -9.84 10.78
CA VAL A 263 3.80 -10.07 9.86
C VAL A 263 4.18 -8.77 9.14
N LEU A 264 3.19 -8.01 8.65
CA LEU A 264 3.44 -6.76 7.93
C LEU A 264 4.04 -5.68 8.84
N ASP A 265 3.63 -5.56 10.09
CA ASP A 265 4.20 -4.58 11.03
C ASP A 265 5.69 -4.87 11.28
N LYS A 266 6.09 -6.14 11.43
CA LYS A 266 7.52 -6.52 11.53
C LYS A 266 8.28 -6.19 10.25
N TRP A 267 7.67 -6.40 9.09
CA TRP A 267 8.26 -6.05 7.81
C TRP A 267 8.45 -4.54 7.67
N HIS A 268 7.43 -3.76 8.01
CA HIS A 268 7.48 -2.29 7.98
C HIS A 268 8.60 -1.75 8.88
N GLN A 269 8.79 -2.35 10.07
CA GLN A 269 9.93 -2.03 10.95
C GLN A 269 11.27 -2.35 10.29
N THR A 270 11.39 -3.51 9.65
CA THR A 270 12.61 -3.91 8.91
C THR A 270 12.90 -2.98 7.73
N LEU A 271 11.86 -2.51 7.05
CA LEU A 271 11.96 -1.51 5.97
C LEU A 271 12.25 -0.10 6.49
N GLY A 272 12.18 0.13 7.82
CA GLY A 272 12.40 1.43 8.43
C GLY A 272 11.33 2.46 8.07
N LEU A 273 10.10 2.03 7.77
CA LEU A 273 8.99 2.92 7.44
C LEU A 273 8.52 3.69 8.68
N LYS A 274 8.26 4.98 8.50
CA LYS A 274 7.79 5.87 9.56
C LYS A 274 6.61 6.70 9.09
N VAL A 275 5.78 7.15 10.03
CA VAL A 275 4.65 8.05 9.75
C VAL A 275 5.16 9.46 9.46
N MET A 276 4.55 10.16 8.49
CA MET A 276 4.94 11.53 8.14
C MET A 276 4.30 12.60 9.04
N GLY A 277 3.33 12.24 9.89
CA GLY A 277 2.62 13.16 10.79
C GLY A 277 3.42 13.72 11.97
N GLU A 278 4.61 13.19 12.27
CA GLU A 278 5.51 13.71 13.32
C GLU A 278 6.33 14.95 12.89
N TRP A 279 6.15 15.40 11.65
CA TRP A 279 7.00 16.38 10.99
C TRP A 279 6.24 17.69 11.01
N THR A 280 6.36 18.37 12.14
CA THR A 280 5.58 19.55 12.51
C THR A 280 5.56 20.61 11.42
N ILE A 281 4.35 20.92 10.95
CA ILE A 281 4.03 22.16 10.26
C ILE A 281 4.11 23.25 11.33
N HIS A 282 5.28 23.89 11.45
CA HIS A 282 5.50 25.10 12.25
C HIS A 282 5.67 26.30 11.34
#